data_AF-A0A7V0SER4-F1
#
_entry.id   AF-A0A7V0SER4-F1
#
_cell.length_a   1.000
_cell.length_b   1.000
_cell.length_c   1.000
_cell.angle_alpha   90.00
_cell.angle_beta   90.00
_cell.angle_gamma   90.00
#
_symmetry.space_group_name_H-M   'P 1'
#
loop_
_entity.id
_entity.type
_entity.pdbx_description
1 polymer ?
#
loop_
_entity_poly.entity_id
_entity_poly.type
_entity_poly.pdbx_seq_one_letter_code
_entity_poly.pdbx_strand_id
1 'polypeptide(L)'
;VIANGGKEVIPFSIRYIKDRDGKVLENEEEQIAERLKKAARDGSIQILKPETAQIMISLLQSVISGGTGMGASLGRPAGGKTGTTNNWKDAWFVGFVPQLTTAIWMGYDKLGLSLGIGQAGGAIVAPVWKRYMTAALKNEGVLNFPVYAGLSEREVCENSGLLPSSRCGNKIREVFIPGTEPSEECDLCRGGELDLDPALKGPKENITGRQKKSIMKNIKKKKREGSVLDSIGNDLL
;
A
#
# COMPACT_ATOMS: atom_id res chain seq x y z
N VAL A 1 -7.15 -2.16 -11.29
CA VAL A 1 -6.48 -3.47 -11.33
C VAL A 1 -6.64 -4.24 -10.02
N ILE A 2 -6.04 -3.85 -8.88
CA ILE A 2 -6.24 -4.64 -7.64
C ILE A 2 -7.71 -4.61 -7.16
N ALA A 3 -8.27 -3.41 -7.02
CA ALA A 3 -9.62 -3.20 -6.46
C ALA A 3 -10.75 -3.87 -7.25
N ASN A 4 -10.54 -4.21 -8.53
CA ASN A 4 -11.52 -4.84 -9.42
C ASN A 4 -11.15 -6.30 -9.78
N GLY A 5 -10.38 -6.97 -8.91
CA GLY A 5 -10.10 -8.41 -9.07
C GLY A 5 -9.04 -8.74 -10.13
N GLY A 6 -8.13 -7.81 -10.42
CA GLY A 6 -6.99 -8.02 -11.32
C GLY A 6 -7.23 -7.64 -12.78
N LYS A 7 -8.36 -7.02 -13.10
CA LYS A 7 -8.73 -6.68 -14.48
C LYS A 7 -8.20 -5.31 -14.92
N GLU A 8 -7.88 -5.19 -16.20
CA GLU A 8 -7.49 -3.94 -16.85
C GLU A 8 -8.57 -2.88 -16.65
N VAL A 9 -8.13 -1.63 -16.48
CA VAL A 9 -8.98 -0.44 -16.47
C VAL A 9 -8.25 0.61 -17.29
N ILE A 10 -8.94 1.19 -18.27
CA ILE A 10 -8.43 2.29 -19.07
C ILE A 10 -9.06 3.57 -18.52
N PRO A 11 -8.31 4.46 -17.86
CA PRO A 11 -8.86 5.72 -17.39
C PRO A 11 -9.04 6.69 -18.55
N PHE A 12 -10.21 7.33 -18.63
CA PHE A 12 -10.51 8.37 -19.61
C PHE A 12 -11.36 9.47 -18.96
N SER A 13 -11.22 10.71 -19.45
CA SER A 13 -11.90 11.89 -18.90
C SER A 13 -13.00 12.43 -19.84
N ILE A 14 -12.83 12.27 -21.15
CA ILE A 14 -13.80 12.69 -22.17
C ILE A 14 -14.61 11.46 -22.55
N ARG A 15 -15.94 11.48 -22.34
CA ARG A 15 -16.81 10.36 -22.71
C ARG A 15 -17.16 10.38 -24.19
N TYR A 16 -17.65 11.52 -24.67
CA TYR A 16 -18.03 11.74 -26.06
C TYR A 16 -17.99 13.23 -26.40
N ILE A 17 -17.87 13.56 -27.68
CA ILE A 17 -17.93 14.92 -28.24
C ILE A 17 -19.14 14.98 -29.15
N LYS A 18 -19.96 16.05 -29.02
CA LYS A 18 -21.12 16.30 -29.87
C LYS A 18 -20.99 17.65 -30.55
N ASP A 19 -21.56 17.78 -31.75
CA ASP A 19 -21.76 19.08 -32.39
C ASP A 19 -22.97 19.83 -31.80
N ARG A 20 -23.24 21.04 -32.32
CA ARG A 20 -24.36 21.89 -31.90
C ARG A 20 -25.73 21.25 -32.11
N ASP A 21 -25.83 20.34 -33.08
CA ASP A 21 -27.06 19.68 -33.49
C ASP A 21 -27.25 18.37 -32.70
N GLY A 22 -26.35 18.07 -31.76
CA GLY A 22 -26.39 16.92 -30.87
C GLY A 22 -25.82 15.64 -31.50
N LYS A 23 -25.29 15.71 -32.72
CA LYS A 23 -24.67 14.56 -33.39
C LYS A 23 -23.33 14.25 -32.73
N VAL A 24 -23.14 12.97 -32.39
CA VAL A 24 -21.88 12.49 -31.83
C VAL A 24 -20.81 12.52 -32.92
N LEU A 25 -19.72 13.24 -32.63
CA LEU A 25 -18.52 13.31 -33.47
C LEU A 25 -17.50 12.25 -33.05
N GLU A 26 -17.33 12.07 -31.73
CA GLU A 26 -16.41 11.10 -31.14
C GLU A 26 -17.05 10.47 -29.90
N ASN A 27 -16.80 9.18 -29.68
CA ASN A 27 -17.33 8.42 -28.54
C ASN A 27 -16.26 7.51 -27.93
N GLU A 28 -15.41 8.08 -27.08
CA GLU A 28 -14.33 7.37 -26.41
C GLU A 28 -14.85 6.27 -25.48
N GLU A 29 -15.98 6.52 -24.81
CA GLU A 29 -16.58 5.55 -23.89
C GLU A 29 -16.97 4.24 -24.61
N GLU A 30 -17.54 4.36 -25.80
CA GLU A 30 -17.90 3.21 -26.64
C GLU A 30 -16.66 2.48 -27.16
N GLN A 31 -15.67 3.22 -27.66
CA GLN A 31 -14.40 2.64 -28.15
C GLN A 31 -13.67 1.86 -27.04
N ILE A 32 -13.59 2.41 -25.83
CA ILE A 32 -13.00 1.74 -24.67
C ILE A 32 -13.84 0.52 -24.28
N ALA A 33 -15.16 0.62 -24.27
CA ALA A 33 -16.03 -0.51 -23.96
C ALA A 33 -15.85 -1.67 -24.95
N GLU A 34 -15.72 -1.39 -26.24
CA GLU A 34 -15.42 -2.39 -27.26
C GLU A 34 -14.05 -3.04 -27.06
N ARG A 35 -13.03 -2.24 -26.77
CA ARG A 35 -11.69 -2.74 -26.48
C ARG A 35 -11.68 -3.67 -25.26
N LEU A 36 -12.35 -3.28 -24.17
CA LEU A 36 -12.44 -4.11 -22.96
C LEU A 36 -13.27 -5.37 -23.21
N LYS A 37 -14.33 -5.31 -24.03
CA LYS A 37 -15.09 -6.51 -24.45
C LYS A 37 -14.22 -7.48 -25.25
N LYS A 38 -13.37 -6.96 -26.15
CA LYS A 38 -12.42 -7.79 -26.92
C LYS A 38 -11.41 -8.45 -25.98
N ALA A 39 -10.80 -7.68 -25.09
CA ALA A 39 -9.86 -8.16 -24.08
C ALA A 39 -10.49 -9.20 -23.14
N ALA A 40 -11.79 -9.08 -22.85
CA ALA A 40 -12.50 -10.08 -22.05
C ALA A 40 -12.71 -11.40 -22.81
N ARG A 41 -12.93 -11.35 -24.12
CA ARG A 41 -13.12 -12.55 -24.97
C ARG A 41 -11.83 -13.33 -25.18
N ASP A 42 -10.71 -12.65 -25.34
CA ASP A 42 -9.39 -13.29 -25.53
C ASP A 42 -8.67 -13.57 -24.21
N GLY A 43 -9.23 -13.13 -23.08
CA GLY A 43 -8.68 -13.32 -21.73
C GLY A 43 -7.59 -12.33 -21.33
N SER A 44 -7.14 -11.46 -22.24
CA SER A 44 -6.08 -10.46 -21.99
C SER A 44 -6.49 -9.37 -20.99
N ILE A 45 -7.79 -9.23 -20.71
CA ILE A 45 -8.29 -8.30 -19.68
C ILE A 45 -7.73 -8.61 -18.29
N GLN A 46 -7.34 -9.86 -18.02
CA GLN A 46 -6.88 -10.31 -16.71
C GLN A 46 -5.36 -10.08 -16.56
N ILE A 47 -4.99 -9.00 -15.87
CA ILE A 47 -3.59 -8.58 -15.69
C ILE A 47 -2.94 -9.24 -14.47
N LEU A 48 -3.71 -9.45 -13.40
CA LEU A 48 -3.28 -10.20 -12.21
C LEU A 48 -4.14 -11.44 -12.06
N LYS A 49 -3.61 -12.54 -11.53
CA LYS A 49 -4.46 -13.67 -11.16
C LYS A 49 -5.53 -13.24 -10.14
N PRO A 50 -6.79 -13.72 -10.24
CA PRO A 50 -7.85 -13.36 -9.30
C PRO A 50 -7.47 -13.63 -7.82
N GLU A 51 -6.76 -14.72 -7.54
CA GLU A 51 -6.24 -15.07 -6.20
C GLU A 51 -5.25 -14.02 -5.70
N THR A 52 -4.35 -13.55 -6.56
CA THR A 52 -3.38 -12.49 -6.24
C THR A 52 -4.10 -11.18 -5.97
N ALA A 53 -5.12 -10.83 -6.74
CA ALA A 53 -5.91 -9.63 -6.47
C ALA A 53 -6.69 -9.75 -5.15
N GLN A 54 -7.30 -10.90 -4.88
CA GLN A 54 -8.08 -11.16 -3.67
C GLN A 54 -7.21 -11.06 -2.41
N ILE A 55 -6.04 -11.71 -2.39
CA ILE A 55 -5.13 -11.65 -1.23
C ILE A 55 -4.59 -10.22 -1.05
N MET A 56 -4.29 -9.50 -2.14
CA MET A 56 -3.85 -8.11 -2.08
C MET A 56 -4.93 -7.18 -1.51
N ILE A 57 -6.21 -7.40 -1.82
CA ILE A 57 -7.31 -6.65 -1.20
C ILE A 57 -7.29 -6.89 0.32
N SER A 58 -7.20 -8.14 0.76
CA SER A 58 -7.13 -8.49 2.20
C SER A 58 -5.96 -7.77 2.90
N LEU A 59 -4.74 -7.86 2.33
CA LEU A 59 -3.56 -7.20 2.88
C LEU A 59 -3.71 -5.68 2.98
N LEU A 60 -4.33 -5.06 1.97
CA LEU A 60 -4.52 -3.61 1.93
C LEU A 60 -5.67 -3.15 2.84
N GLN A 61 -6.62 -4.01 3.18
CA GLN A 61 -7.60 -3.76 4.25
C GLN A 61 -6.90 -3.70 5.61
N SER A 62 -5.94 -4.60 5.86
CA SER A 62 -5.15 -4.62 7.11
C SER A 62 -4.35 -3.33 7.35
N VAL A 63 -3.90 -2.66 6.28
CA VAL A 63 -3.24 -1.35 6.39
C VAL A 63 -4.15 -0.29 7.01
N ILE A 64 -5.46 -0.35 6.73
CA ILE A 64 -6.46 0.58 7.26
C ILE A 64 -6.97 0.13 8.63
N SER A 65 -7.17 -1.17 8.86
CA SER A 65 -7.74 -1.65 10.13
C SER A 65 -6.77 -1.60 11.31
N GLY A 66 -5.47 -1.80 11.08
CA GLY A 66 -4.45 -1.79 12.15
C GLY A 66 -3.07 -1.30 11.73
N GLY A 67 -2.87 -0.92 10.47
CA GLY A 67 -1.58 -0.53 9.93
C GLY A 67 -1.32 0.99 9.88
N THR A 68 -0.42 1.38 8.99
CA THR A 68 -0.03 2.79 8.82
C THR A 68 -1.14 3.69 8.25
N GLY A 69 -2.22 3.10 7.74
CA GLY A 69 -3.35 3.78 7.11
C GLY A 69 -4.57 3.97 8.01
N MET A 70 -4.47 3.73 9.33
CA MET A 70 -5.62 3.85 10.25
C MET A 70 -6.40 5.16 10.14
N GLY A 71 -5.72 6.28 9.82
CA GLY A 71 -6.37 7.57 9.57
C GLY A 71 -7.38 7.57 8.41
N ALA A 72 -7.33 6.59 7.51
CA ALA A 72 -8.25 6.40 6.41
C ALA A 72 -9.49 5.55 6.75
N SER A 73 -9.63 5.07 8.00
CA SER A 73 -10.77 4.23 8.40
C SER A 73 -12.11 4.94 8.18
N LEU A 74 -12.90 4.42 7.24
CA LEU A 74 -14.11 5.05 6.69
C LEU A 74 -15.41 4.46 7.26
N GLY A 75 -15.33 3.42 8.10
CA GLY A 75 -16.52 2.70 8.60
C GLY A 75 -17.22 1.82 7.56
N ARG A 76 -16.54 1.52 6.44
CA ARG A 76 -16.98 0.60 5.40
C ARG A 76 -15.78 -0.18 4.84
N PRO A 77 -15.99 -1.32 4.14
CA PRO A 77 -14.89 -2.05 3.52
C PRO A 77 -14.05 -1.15 2.61
N ALA A 78 -12.77 -1.01 2.96
CA ALA A 78 -11.82 -0.19 2.23
C ALA A 78 -10.43 -0.81 2.35
N GLY A 79 -9.64 -0.71 1.28
CA GLY A 79 -8.22 -1.06 1.27
C GLY A 79 -7.40 0.15 0.85
N GLY A 80 -6.13 0.21 1.26
CA GLY A 80 -5.25 1.30 0.82
C GLY A 80 -3.82 1.17 1.28
N LYS A 81 -2.99 2.09 0.82
CA LYS A 81 -1.57 2.14 1.16
C LYS A 81 -1.07 3.56 1.30
N THR A 82 -0.26 3.74 2.33
CA THR A 82 0.54 4.95 2.58
C THR A 82 1.81 4.97 1.74
N GLY A 83 2.21 6.16 1.29
CA GLY A 83 3.54 6.43 0.75
C GLY A 83 4.15 7.67 1.39
N THR A 84 5.46 7.64 1.63
CA THR A 84 6.23 8.79 2.14
C THR A 84 7.62 8.73 1.52
N THR A 85 8.06 9.80 0.86
CA THR A 85 9.42 9.86 0.30
C THR A 85 10.44 10.34 1.33
N ASN A 86 11.73 10.20 0.99
CA ASN A 86 12.83 10.65 1.85
C ASN A 86 12.67 12.13 2.23
N ASN A 87 13.02 12.46 3.47
CA ASN A 87 12.89 13.81 4.03
C ASN A 87 11.44 14.36 4.00
N TRP A 88 10.42 13.49 4.00
CA TRP A 88 9.00 13.89 3.99
C TRP A 88 8.67 14.88 2.87
N LYS A 89 9.27 14.73 1.68
CA LYS A 89 9.01 15.63 0.55
C LYS A 89 7.62 15.40 -0.05
N ASP A 90 7.23 14.13 -0.12
CA ASP A 90 5.96 13.68 -0.68
C ASP A 90 5.28 12.76 0.31
N ALA A 91 3.99 13.00 0.49
CA ALA A 91 3.10 12.16 1.24
C ALA A 91 1.97 11.68 0.31
N TRP A 92 1.67 10.39 0.37
CA TRP A 92 0.67 9.74 -0.48
C TRP A 92 -0.28 8.90 0.36
N PHE A 93 -1.52 8.84 -0.08
CA PHE A 93 -2.43 7.76 0.26
C PHE A 93 -3.23 7.37 -0.97
N VAL A 94 -3.13 6.10 -1.35
CA VAL A 94 -3.95 5.51 -2.41
C VAL A 94 -4.87 4.49 -1.76
N GLY A 95 -6.16 4.72 -1.83
CA GLY A 95 -7.17 3.87 -1.22
C GLY A 95 -8.35 3.63 -2.14
N PHE A 96 -9.10 2.59 -1.84
CA PHE A 96 -10.26 2.18 -2.62
C PHE A 96 -11.34 1.53 -1.76
N VAL A 97 -12.57 1.69 -2.22
CA VAL A 97 -13.74 0.86 -1.88
C VAL A 97 -14.16 0.11 -3.15
N PRO A 98 -15.12 -0.85 -3.10
CA PRO A 98 -15.51 -1.59 -4.30
C PRO A 98 -15.94 -0.71 -5.49
N GLN A 99 -16.59 0.44 -5.23
CA GLN A 99 -17.08 1.33 -6.28
C GLN A 99 -16.12 2.45 -6.72
N LEU A 100 -15.06 2.75 -5.96
CA LEU A 100 -14.25 3.94 -6.19
C LEU A 100 -12.82 3.78 -5.67
N THR A 101 -11.85 4.14 -6.51
CA THR A 101 -10.43 4.28 -6.14
C THR A 101 -10.04 5.75 -6.16
N THR A 102 -9.27 6.19 -5.17
CA THR A 102 -8.78 7.56 -5.07
C THR A 102 -7.33 7.57 -4.61
N ALA A 103 -6.50 8.31 -5.34
CA ALA A 103 -5.12 8.62 -4.98
C ALA A 103 -5.05 10.10 -4.57
N ILE A 104 -4.42 10.37 -3.43
CA ILE A 104 -4.12 11.73 -2.97
C ILE A 104 -2.62 11.83 -2.74
N TRP A 105 -2.05 12.92 -3.24
CA TRP A 105 -0.68 13.36 -3.01
C TRP A 105 -0.68 14.71 -2.32
N MET A 106 0.31 14.90 -1.45
CA MET A 106 0.68 16.19 -0.89
C MET A 106 2.18 16.37 -0.97
N GLY A 107 2.59 17.55 -1.44
CA GLY A 107 3.98 17.95 -1.61
C GLY A 107 4.04 19.41 -2.04
N TYR A 108 5.26 19.91 -2.23
CA TYR A 108 5.49 21.24 -2.80
C TYR A 108 5.85 21.12 -4.27
N ASP A 109 5.36 22.06 -5.09
CA ASP A 109 5.78 22.18 -6.49
C ASP A 109 7.29 22.47 -6.60
N LYS A 110 7.82 23.26 -5.66
CA LYS A 110 9.26 23.51 -5.57
C LYS A 110 9.96 22.28 -5.00
N LEU A 111 10.81 21.68 -5.82
CA LEU A 111 11.59 20.51 -5.45
C LEU A 111 12.47 20.74 -4.22
N GLY A 112 12.60 19.71 -3.39
CA GLY A 112 13.53 19.67 -2.27
C GLY A 112 12.96 20.15 -0.94
N LEU A 113 11.82 20.83 -0.95
CA LEU A 113 11.14 21.25 0.28
C LEU A 113 10.56 20.04 1.03
N SER A 114 10.75 20.03 2.34
CA SER A 114 10.18 19.02 3.23
C SER A 114 8.82 19.50 3.72
N LEU A 115 7.84 18.58 3.79
CA LEU A 115 6.59 18.82 4.52
C LEU A 115 6.83 18.93 6.03
N GLY A 116 7.94 18.38 6.53
CA GLY A 116 8.34 18.39 7.93
C GLY A 116 8.39 17.00 8.55
N ILE A 117 9.10 16.88 9.66
CA ILE A 117 9.26 15.60 10.38
C ILE A 117 7.87 15.09 10.80
N GLY A 118 7.60 13.81 10.51
CA GLY A 118 6.34 13.16 10.86
C GLY A 118 5.19 13.41 9.89
N GLN A 119 5.39 14.24 8.85
CA GLN A 119 4.39 14.50 7.80
C GLN A 119 4.36 13.37 6.76
N ALA A 120 4.06 12.16 7.23
CA ALA A 120 3.96 10.96 6.41
C ALA A 120 2.56 10.81 5.80
N GLY A 121 2.44 10.01 4.75
CA GLY A 121 1.15 9.72 4.09
C GLY A 121 0.03 9.30 5.05
N GLY A 122 0.34 8.47 6.04
CA GLY A 122 -0.62 8.04 7.06
C GLY A 122 -1.07 9.15 8.02
N ALA A 123 -0.22 10.14 8.28
CA ALA A 123 -0.50 11.21 9.23
C ALA A 123 -1.32 12.35 8.60
N ILE A 124 -0.98 12.77 7.38
CA ILE A 124 -1.61 13.94 6.74
C ILE A 124 -2.50 13.64 5.55
N VAL A 125 -2.23 12.56 4.80
CA VAL A 125 -3.00 12.28 3.58
C VAL A 125 -4.15 11.30 3.85
N ALA A 126 -3.95 10.28 4.67
CA ALA A 126 -4.99 9.31 5.00
C ALA A 126 -6.26 9.95 5.62
N PRO A 127 -6.17 10.92 6.56
CA PRO A 127 -7.37 11.62 7.05
C PRO A 127 -8.07 12.47 5.99
N VAL A 128 -7.31 13.04 5.05
CA VAL A 128 -7.88 13.82 3.93
C VAL A 128 -8.59 12.90 2.95
N TRP A 129 -8.02 11.73 2.67
CA TRP A 129 -8.67 10.68 1.90
C TRP A 129 -9.99 10.26 2.53
N LYS A 130 -10.02 10.02 3.85
CA LYS A 130 -11.26 9.72 4.58
C LYS A 130 -12.32 10.81 4.39
N ARG A 131 -11.94 12.09 4.56
CA ARG A 131 -12.86 13.23 4.40
C ARG A 131 -13.42 13.29 2.98
N TYR A 132 -12.56 13.17 1.97
CA TYR A 132 -12.98 13.14 0.56
C TYR A 132 -13.94 12.00 0.29
N MET A 133 -13.58 10.77 0.69
CA MET A 133 -14.40 9.58 0.44
C MET A 133 -15.73 9.61 1.19
N THR A 134 -15.77 10.19 2.38
CA THR A 134 -17.02 10.41 3.13
C THR A 134 -17.98 11.30 2.34
N ALA A 135 -17.47 12.37 1.74
CA ALA A 135 -18.27 13.27 0.91
C ALA A 135 -18.67 12.62 -0.42
N ALA A 136 -17.72 12.00 -1.11
CA ALA A 136 -17.94 11.36 -2.42
C ALA A 136 -18.94 10.20 -2.36
N LEU A 137 -19.01 9.50 -1.22
CA LEU A 137 -19.87 8.33 -1.03
C LEU A 137 -21.11 8.60 -0.16
N LYS A 138 -21.43 9.87 0.12
CA LYS A 138 -22.51 10.24 1.06
C LYS A 138 -23.86 9.58 0.74
N ASN A 139 -24.17 9.42 -0.55
CA ASN A 139 -25.43 8.85 -1.04
C ASN A 139 -25.26 7.43 -1.61
N GLU A 140 -24.08 6.83 -1.43
CA GLU A 140 -23.74 5.52 -1.99
C GLU A 140 -23.85 4.44 -0.91
N GLY A 141 -24.54 3.35 -1.23
CA GLY A 141 -24.65 2.19 -0.34
C GLY A 141 -23.29 1.62 0.09
N VAL A 142 -23.26 0.99 1.26
CA VAL A 142 -22.07 0.25 1.72
C VAL A 142 -22.00 -1.08 0.96
N LEU A 143 -20.93 -1.27 0.18
CA LEU A 143 -20.67 -2.49 -0.57
C LEU A 143 -19.53 -3.28 0.07
N ASN A 144 -19.66 -4.61 0.03
CA ASN A 144 -18.55 -5.53 0.30
C ASN A 144 -17.73 -5.75 -0.99
N PHE A 145 -16.46 -6.11 -0.84
CA PHE A 145 -15.67 -6.55 -1.99
C PHE A 145 -16.23 -7.87 -2.52
N PRO A 146 -16.38 -8.02 -3.85
CA PRO A 146 -16.66 -9.31 -4.45
C PRO A 146 -15.57 -10.32 -4.08
N VAL A 147 -15.95 -11.59 -4.00
CA VAL A 147 -14.99 -12.70 -3.91
C VAL A 147 -14.53 -13.02 -5.32
N TYR A 148 -13.28 -12.67 -5.64
CA TYR A 148 -12.70 -12.89 -6.97
C TYR A 148 -12.08 -14.28 -7.12
N ALA A 149 -11.67 -14.90 -6.01
CA ALA A 149 -11.16 -16.26 -5.97
C ALA A 149 -11.32 -16.86 -4.57
N GLY A 150 -11.34 -18.19 -4.49
CA GLY A 150 -11.27 -18.91 -3.23
C GLY A 150 -9.87 -18.83 -2.62
N LEU A 151 -9.76 -18.31 -1.40
CA LEU A 151 -8.54 -18.37 -0.60
C LEU A 151 -8.68 -19.47 0.46
N SER A 152 -7.56 -20.03 0.88
CA SER A 152 -7.49 -21.01 1.95
C SER A 152 -7.15 -20.29 3.26
N GLU A 153 -7.89 -20.56 4.33
CA GLU A 153 -7.58 -20.03 5.66
C GLU A 153 -6.78 -21.05 6.46
N ARG A 154 -5.71 -20.60 7.11
CA ARG A 154 -4.93 -21.41 8.05
C ARG A 154 -4.60 -20.64 9.30
N GLU A 155 -4.56 -21.35 10.42
CA GLU A 155 -3.94 -20.86 11.64
C GLU A 155 -2.42 -21.08 11.54
N VAL A 156 -1.65 -20.02 11.76
CA VAL A 156 -0.18 -20.04 11.70
C VAL A 156 0.41 -19.41 12.96
N CYS A 157 1.66 -19.77 13.26
CA CYS A 157 2.46 -19.08 14.27
C CYS A 157 2.70 -17.64 13.84
N GLU A 158 2.38 -16.67 14.70
CA GLU A 158 2.54 -15.24 14.41
C GLU A 158 4.00 -14.86 14.07
N ASN A 159 4.96 -15.54 14.70
CA ASN A 159 6.38 -15.21 14.57
C ASN A 159 7.02 -15.82 13.31
N SER A 160 6.66 -17.06 12.95
CA SER A 160 7.31 -17.78 11.84
C SER A 160 6.46 -17.87 10.57
N GLY A 161 5.15 -17.65 10.65
CA GLY A 161 4.22 -17.90 9.54
C GLY A 161 4.04 -19.38 9.18
N LEU A 162 4.61 -20.31 9.96
CA LEU A 162 4.48 -21.76 9.79
C LEU A 162 3.33 -22.34 10.62
N LEU A 163 3.00 -23.62 10.45
CA LEU A 163 1.96 -24.27 11.25
C LEU A 163 2.33 -24.21 12.75
N PRO A 164 1.39 -23.87 13.64
CA PRO A 164 1.69 -23.69 15.05
C PRO A 164 2.08 -25.03 15.68
N SER A 165 3.15 -25.05 16.47
CA SER A 165 3.48 -26.22 17.27
C SER A 165 2.58 -26.36 18.50
N SER A 166 2.62 -27.52 19.15
CA SER A 166 1.86 -27.78 20.40
C SER A 166 2.10 -26.75 21.51
N ARG A 167 3.25 -26.06 21.49
CA ARG A 167 3.68 -25.05 22.46
C ARG A 167 3.55 -23.61 21.95
N CYS A 168 2.98 -23.40 20.75
CA CYS A 168 2.82 -22.08 20.17
C CYS A 168 1.73 -21.28 20.91
N GLY A 169 2.15 -20.29 21.69
CA GLY A 169 1.25 -19.42 22.46
C GLY A 169 0.57 -18.33 21.63
N ASN A 170 1.20 -17.87 20.54
CA ASN A 170 0.70 -16.79 19.70
C ASN A 170 0.41 -17.29 18.28
N LYS A 171 -0.88 -17.33 17.94
CA LYS A 171 -1.36 -17.84 16.67
C LYS A 171 -2.26 -16.80 16.01
N ILE A 172 -2.14 -16.68 14.69
CA ILE A 172 -2.96 -15.79 13.88
C ILE A 172 -3.64 -16.59 12.78
N ARG A 173 -4.81 -16.13 12.34
CA ARG A 173 -5.47 -16.65 11.15
C ARG A 173 -5.03 -15.82 9.96
N GLU A 174 -4.53 -16.50 8.94
CA GLU A 174 -4.10 -15.88 7.69
C GLU A 174 -4.74 -16.55 6.49
N VAL A 175 -4.79 -15.79 5.39
CA VAL A 175 -5.33 -16.25 4.11
C VAL A 175 -4.20 -16.56 3.14
N PHE A 176 -4.34 -17.66 2.41
CA PHE A 176 -3.34 -18.18 1.47
C PHE A 176 -3.97 -18.41 0.11
N ILE A 177 -3.15 -18.32 -0.93
CA ILE A 177 -3.52 -18.87 -2.23
C ILE A 177 -3.52 -20.40 -2.07
N PRO A 178 -4.56 -21.12 -2.53
CA PRO A 178 -4.60 -22.57 -2.41
C PRO A 178 -3.34 -23.24 -2.97
N GLY A 179 -2.72 -24.12 -2.18
CA GLY A 179 -1.45 -24.77 -2.49
C GLY A 179 -0.20 -24.01 -2.02
N THR A 180 -0.33 -22.82 -1.43
CA THR A 180 0.78 -22.05 -0.87
C THR A 180 0.76 -21.99 0.66
N GLU A 181 -0.09 -22.77 1.30
CA GLU A 181 -0.15 -22.88 2.76
C GLU A 181 1.16 -23.49 3.30
N PRO A 182 1.59 -23.11 4.52
CA PRO A 182 2.72 -23.77 5.16
C PRO A 182 2.39 -25.24 5.43
N SER A 183 3.32 -26.13 5.09
CA SER A 183 3.25 -27.57 5.42
C SER A 183 4.15 -27.94 6.60
N GLU A 184 5.10 -27.07 6.95
CA GLU A 184 6.04 -27.29 8.04
C GLU A 184 5.51 -26.70 9.35
N GLU A 185 5.85 -27.35 10.46
CA GLU A 185 5.53 -26.89 11.81
C GLU A 185 6.63 -25.97 12.33
N CYS A 186 6.21 -24.90 13.01
CA CYS A 186 7.06 -23.92 13.64
C CYS A 186 8.07 -24.56 14.60
N ASP A 187 9.35 -24.30 14.36
CA ASP A 187 10.48 -24.70 15.19
C ASP A 187 10.76 -23.70 16.32
N LEU A 188 10.47 -22.41 16.12
CA LEU A 188 10.70 -21.34 17.11
C LEU A 188 9.96 -21.57 18.43
N CYS A 189 8.76 -22.12 18.40
CA CYS A 189 7.94 -22.32 19.61
C CYS A 189 8.20 -23.66 20.32
N ARG A 190 9.13 -24.50 19.84
CA ARG A 190 9.38 -25.83 20.42
C ARG A 190 10.27 -25.77 21.69
N GLY A 191 11.15 -24.79 21.79
CA GLY A 191 11.95 -24.52 23.00
C GLY A 191 11.16 -23.69 24.02
N GLY A 192 11.05 -24.19 25.25
CA GLY A 192 10.55 -23.36 26.36
C GLY A 192 11.47 -22.15 26.55
N GLU A 193 10.86 -21.01 26.85
CA GLU A 193 11.43 -19.66 26.78
C GLU A 193 11.81 -19.23 25.36
N LEU A 194 10.95 -18.36 24.82
CA LEU A 194 11.29 -17.45 23.75
C LEU A 194 12.50 -16.61 24.21
N ASP A 195 13.72 -17.08 23.97
CA ASP A 195 14.83 -16.20 23.65
C ASP A 195 14.50 -15.60 22.28
N LEU A 196 13.54 -14.67 22.28
CA LEU A 196 13.44 -13.69 21.22
C LEU A 196 14.80 -13.02 21.22
N ASP A 197 15.70 -13.41 20.31
CA ASP A 197 16.71 -12.47 19.86
C ASP A 197 15.90 -11.22 19.46
N PRO A 198 16.03 -10.08 20.15
CA PRO A 198 15.21 -8.90 19.92
C PRO A 198 15.51 -8.25 18.55
N ALA A 199 15.99 -9.00 17.57
CA ALA A 199 16.45 -8.53 16.26
C ALA A 199 15.33 -8.37 15.23
N LEU A 200 14.09 -8.78 15.50
CA LEU A 200 12.92 -8.33 14.73
C LEU A 200 12.31 -7.09 15.39
N LYS A 201 13.15 -6.08 15.61
CA LYS A 201 12.67 -4.76 16.02
C LYS A 201 12.16 -3.98 14.82
N GLY A 202 11.16 -3.15 15.06
CA GLY A 202 10.55 -2.31 14.02
C GLY A 202 11.58 -1.41 13.30
N PRO A 203 11.21 -0.80 12.16
CA PRO A 203 12.13 -0.12 11.24
C PRO A 203 13.05 0.95 11.86
N LYS A 204 12.69 1.50 13.03
CA LYS A 204 13.48 2.51 13.75
C LYS A 204 14.68 1.94 14.52
N GLU A 205 14.73 0.63 14.72
CA GLU A 205 15.69 -0.03 15.62
C GLU A 205 16.60 -1.04 14.90
N ASN A 206 16.49 -1.16 13.57
CA ASN A 206 17.26 -2.05 12.70
C ASN A 206 18.72 -1.64 12.43
N ILE A 207 19.33 -0.81 13.29
CA ILE A 207 20.75 -0.50 13.20
C ILE A 207 21.46 -1.19 14.36
N THR A 208 22.13 -2.31 14.08
CA THR A 208 22.95 -3.02 15.06
C THR A 208 24.01 -2.08 15.67
N GLY A 209 24.44 -2.32 16.92
CA GLY A 209 25.48 -1.50 17.56
C GLY A 209 26.78 -1.41 16.74
N ARG A 210 27.06 -2.44 15.94
CA ARG A 210 28.19 -2.50 14.99
C ARG A 210 27.97 -1.58 13.78
N GLN A 211 26.76 -1.56 13.20
CA GLN A 211 26.38 -0.60 12.16
C GLN A 211 26.35 0.84 12.67
N LYS A 212 25.86 1.09 13.90
CA LYS A 212 25.87 2.43 14.52
C LYS A 212 27.30 2.96 14.71
N LYS A 213 28.23 2.09 15.15
CA LYS A 213 29.67 2.41 15.22
C LYS A 213 30.27 2.67 13.84
N SER A 214 29.89 1.90 12.82
CA SER A 214 30.36 2.10 11.44
C SER A 214 29.84 3.40 10.83
N ILE A 215 28.58 3.74 11.04
CA ILE A 215 27.95 5.00 10.61
C ILE A 215 28.62 6.19 11.33
N MET A 216 28.82 6.11 12.65
CA MET A 216 29.51 7.14 13.42
C MET A 216 30.98 7.31 13.01
N LYS A 217 31.67 6.21 12.66
CA LYS A 217 33.04 6.24 12.13
C LYS A 217 33.07 6.91 10.75
N ASN A 218 32.10 6.65 9.89
CA ASN A 218 31.98 7.26 8.56
C ASN A 218 31.60 8.75 8.63
N ILE A 219 30.74 9.15 9.59
CA ILE A 219 30.40 10.57 9.84
C ILE A 219 31.62 11.33 10.38
N LYS A 220 32.38 10.74 11.31
CA LYS A 220 33.63 11.33 11.83
C LYS A 220 34.73 11.39 10.77
N LYS A 221 34.78 10.42 9.86
CA LYS A 221 35.70 10.40 8.72
C LYS A 221 35.35 11.50 7.70
N LYS A 222 34.07 11.67 7.35
CA LYS A 222 33.58 12.79 6.53
C LYS A 222 33.81 14.18 7.16
N LYS A 223 33.79 14.29 8.49
CA LYS A 223 34.17 15.53 9.20
C LYS A 223 35.69 15.81 9.18
N ARG A 224 36.54 14.79 8.99
CA ARG A 224 38.00 14.94 8.91
C ARG A 224 38.51 15.12 7.47
N GLU A 225 37.77 14.65 6.48
CA GLU A 225 38.14 14.75 5.06
C GLU A 225 37.65 16.06 4.39
N GLY A 226 37.12 17.01 5.17
CA GLY A 226 36.49 18.21 4.66
C GLY A 226 35.10 17.90 4.08
N SER A 227 34.07 18.52 4.64
CA SER A 227 32.72 18.39 4.12
C SER A 227 32.62 19.14 2.79
N VAL A 228 31.92 18.59 1.79
CA VAL A 228 31.45 19.36 0.62
C VAL A 228 30.54 20.53 1.03
N LEU A 229 30.10 20.57 2.29
CA LEU A 229 29.37 21.70 2.89
C LEU A 229 30.30 22.82 3.42
N ASP A 230 31.60 22.56 3.59
CA ASP A 230 32.56 23.59 4.04
C ASP A 230 33.13 24.41 2.86
N SER A 231 32.82 24.02 1.62
CA SER A 231 33.10 24.79 0.40
C SER A 231 31.91 25.63 -0.09
N ILE A 232 30.83 25.74 0.69
CA ILE A 232 29.76 26.71 0.45
C ILE A 232 29.96 27.88 1.42
N GLY A 233 31.15 28.47 1.35
CA GLY A 233 31.44 29.75 1.96
C GLY A 233 31.02 30.85 1.00
N ASN A 234 30.02 31.63 1.42
CA ASN A 234 29.85 33.04 1.06
C ASN A 234 29.61 33.46 -0.40
N ASP A 235 29.02 32.61 -1.25
CA ASP A 235 28.50 33.07 -2.54
C ASP A 235 26.98 32.86 -2.67
N LEU A 236 26.27 33.99 -2.56
CA LEU A 236 25.08 34.35 -3.37
C LEU A 236 23.73 33.70 -2.98
N LEU A 237 22.67 34.48 -2.77
CA LEU A 237 21.86 35.18 -3.80
C LEU A 237 21.17 34.18 -4.75
#